data_AF-A0ABD6F8C4-F1
#
_entry.id   AF-A0ABD6F8C4-F1
#
_cell.length_a   1.000
_cell.length_b   1.000
_cell.length_c   1.000
_cell.angle_alpha   90.00
_cell.angle_beta   90.00
_cell.angle_gamma   90.00
#
_symmetry.space_group_name_H-M   'P 1'
#
loop_
_entity.id
_entity.type
_entity.pdbx_description
1 polymer ?
#
loop_
_entity_poly.entity_id
_entity_poly.type
_entity_poly.pdbx_seq_one_letter_code
_entity_poly.pdbx_strand_id
1 'polypeptide(L)'
;MMPITKAVFPVAGFGSRFLPATKASPKEMMPVVDKPLIQYAVEEAVAAGCTEMIFITGRHKRAIEDHFDKAYEIENELATRGKQELLEVVQGILPKHVNCI
;
A
#
# COMPACT_ATOMS: atom_id res chain seq x y z
N MET A 1 19.11 14.57 18.36
CA MET A 1 19.06 13.63 17.23
C MET A 1 18.02 14.15 16.25
N MET A 2 18.25 14.11 14.94
CA MET A 2 17.20 14.51 13.98
C MET A 2 16.07 13.47 14.02
N PRO A 3 14.79 13.88 13.96
CA PRO A 3 13.68 12.95 13.95
C PRO A 3 13.73 12.08 12.70
N ILE A 4 13.44 10.78 12.85
CA ILE A 4 13.32 9.85 11.72
C ILE A 4 11.94 10.06 11.12
N THR A 5 11.88 10.60 9.91
CA THR A 5 10.61 10.93 9.23
C THR A 5 10.38 10.11 7.96
N LYS A 6 11.38 9.37 7.48
CA LYS A 6 11.35 8.67 6.19
C LYS A 6 11.60 7.17 6.38
N ALA A 7 10.81 6.34 5.70
CA ALA A 7 10.98 4.90 5.63
C ALA A 7 11.17 4.46 4.17
N VAL A 8 12.11 3.55 3.92
CA VAL A 8 12.42 3.05 2.57
C VAL A 8 12.04 1.57 2.47
N PHE A 9 11.21 1.24 1.48
CA PHE A 9 10.67 -0.10 1.24
C PHE A 9 11.23 -0.69 -0.07
N PRO A 10 12.21 -1.61 0.01
CA PRO A 10 12.71 -2.32 -1.17
C PRO A 10 11.72 -3.39 -1.65
N VAL A 11 10.93 -3.07 -2.68
CA VAL A 11 9.83 -3.92 -3.19
C VAL A 11 10.02 -4.38 -4.64
N ALA A 12 11.24 -4.26 -5.18
CA ALA A 12 11.58 -4.63 -6.56
C ALA A 12 11.76 -6.15 -6.81
N GLY A 13 11.70 -6.99 -5.78
CA GLY A 13 12.02 -8.42 -5.89
C GLY A 13 10.99 -9.25 -6.67
N PHE A 14 11.46 -10.23 -7.46
CA PHE A 14 10.59 -11.11 -8.25
C PHE A 14 9.75 -12.11 -7.44
N GLY A 15 10.15 -12.43 -6.21
CA GLY A 15 9.40 -13.37 -5.36
C GLY A 15 9.35 -14.80 -5.93
N SER A 16 10.44 -15.29 -6.53
CA SER A 16 10.50 -16.61 -7.19
C SER A 16 10.07 -17.80 -6.32
N ARG A 17 10.26 -17.70 -5.00
CA ARG A 17 9.82 -18.71 -4.02
C ARG A 17 8.30 -18.90 -3.93
N PHE A 18 7.53 -17.93 -4.44
CA PHE A 18 6.07 -17.92 -4.43
C PHE A 18 5.48 -18.07 -5.83
N LEU A 19 6.28 -18.53 -6.80
CA LEU A 19 5.74 -18.89 -8.10
C LEU A 19 4.79 -20.10 -7.97
N PRO A 20 3.69 -20.14 -8.74
CA PRO A 20 3.36 -19.24 -9.85
C PRO A 20 2.62 -17.96 -9.44
N ALA A 21 2.23 -17.78 -8.18
CA ALA A 21 1.42 -16.64 -7.73
C ALA A 21 2.10 -15.29 -8.01
N THR A 22 3.43 -15.22 -7.81
CA THR A 22 4.20 -14.01 -8.03
C THR A 22 4.47 -13.64 -9.48
N LYS A 23 3.98 -14.46 -10.44
CA LYS A 23 4.08 -14.15 -11.87
C LYS A 23 3.27 -12.90 -12.24
N ALA A 24 2.12 -12.71 -11.60
CA ALA A 24 1.18 -11.63 -11.92
C ALA A 24 0.99 -10.62 -10.78
N SER A 25 1.14 -11.07 -9.53
CA SER A 25 1.01 -10.20 -8.35
C SER A 25 2.35 -10.06 -7.62
N PRO A 26 2.78 -8.85 -7.22
CA PRO A 26 3.95 -8.69 -6.35
C PRO A 26 3.84 -9.54 -5.08
N LYS A 27 4.96 -10.11 -4.60
CA LYS A 27 4.95 -10.84 -3.31
C LYS A 27 4.48 -9.95 -2.16
N GLU A 28 4.76 -8.65 -2.23
CA GLU A 28 4.39 -7.63 -1.24
C GLU A 28 2.88 -7.35 -1.22
N MET A 29 2.18 -7.69 -2.31
CA MET A 29 0.74 -7.56 -2.45
C MET A 29 -0.01 -8.84 -2.04
N MET A 30 0.69 -9.89 -1.62
CA MET A 30 0.03 -11.10 -1.11
C MET A 30 -0.72 -10.76 0.18
N PRO A 31 -2.02 -11.09 0.29
CA PRO A 31 -2.81 -10.75 1.47
C PRO A 31 -2.50 -11.70 2.63
N VAL A 32 -2.43 -11.13 3.83
CA VAL A 32 -2.60 -11.86 5.09
C VAL A 32 -4.01 -11.56 5.56
N VAL A 33 -4.90 -12.55 5.42
CA VAL A 33 -6.36 -12.40 5.55
C VAL A 33 -6.91 -11.50 4.44
N ASP A 34 -7.03 -10.20 4.67
CA ASP A 34 -7.63 -9.20 3.77
C ASP A 34 -6.68 -8.02 3.47
N LYS A 35 -5.54 -7.94 4.15
CA LYS A 35 -4.58 -6.83 4.06
C LYS A 35 -3.28 -7.27 3.38
N PRO A 36 -2.77 -6.53 2.37
CA PRO A 36 -1.48 -6.82 1.75
C PRO A 36 -0.31 -6.72 2.74
N LEU A 37 0.74 -7.53 2.55
CA LEU A 37 1.95 -7.47 3.38
C LEU A 37 2.55 -6.06 3.47
N ILE A 38 2.58 -5.31 2.36
CA ILE A 38 3.14 -3.95 2.34
C ILE A 38 2.36 -2.97 3.20
N GLN A 39 1.04 -3.15 3.34
CA GLN A 39 0.20 -2.28 4.15
C GLN A 39 0.58 -2.36 5.63
N TYR A 40 0.86 -3.57 6.14
CA TYR A 40 1.33 -3.75 7.52
C TYR A 40 2.66 -3.01 7.78
N ALA A 41 3.60 -3.10 6.84
CA ALA A 41 4.90 -2.45 6.98
C ALA A 41 4.79 -0.91 6.94
N VAL A 42 3.88 -0.37 6.13
CA VAL A 42 3.59 1.07 6.09
C VAL A 42 2.90 1.54 7.37
N GLU A 43 1.89 0.81 7.86
CA GLU A 43 1.22 1.12 9.12
C GLU A 43 2.20 1.11 10.31
N GLU A 44 3.14 0.17 10.33
CA GLU A 44 4.22 0.13 11.33
C GLU A 44 5.13 1.37 11.25
N ALA A 45 5.54 1.77 10.05
CA ALA A 45 6.36 2.97 9.86
C ALA A 45 5.62 4.25 10.27
N VAL A 46 4.33 4.36 9.95
CA VAL A 46 3.46 5.46 10.38
C VAL A 46 3.34 5.50 11.90
N ALA A 47 3.12 4.35 12.55
CA ALA A 47 3.05 4.25 14.00
C ALA A 47 4.38 4.64 14.68
N ALA A 48 5.51 4.43 14.00
CA ALA A 48 6.83 4.87 14.44
C ALA A 48 7.10 6.38 14.20
N GLY A 49 6.18 7.10 13.55
CA GLY A 49 6.27 8.54 13.30
C GLY A 49 6.86 8.92 11.93
N CYS A 50 7.05 7.96 11.02
CA CYS A 50 7.45 8.27 9.64
C CYS A 50 6.27 8.87 8.87
N THR A 51 6.54 9.93 8.11
CA THR A 51 5.56 10.63 7.28
C THR A 51 5.83 10.47 5.79
N GLU A 52 7.05 10.06 5.41
CA GLU A 52 7.41 9.78 4.02
C GLU A 52 7.73 8.30 3.83
N MET A 53 6.98 7.65 2.94
CA MET A 53 7.17 6.26 2.55
C MET A 53 7.78 6.24 1.16
N ILE A 54 8.97 5.66 1.01
CA ILE A 54 9.73 5.65 -0.24
C ILE A 54 9.78 4.21 -0.74
N PHE A 55 9.17 3.92 -1.88
CA PHE A 55 9.12 2.59 -2.47
C PHE A 55 10.18 2.43 -3.56
N ILE A 56 11.10 1.49 -3.37
CA ILE A 56 12.04 1.10 -4.44
C ILE A 56 11.41 -0.03 -5.25
N THR A 57 10.73 0.36 -6.33
CA THR A 57 9.93 -0.53 -7.19
C THR A 57 10.72 -1.04 -8.41
N GLY A 58 10.10 -1.94 -9.19
CA GLY A 58 10.64 -2.47 -10.44
C GLY A 58 9.57 -2.51 -11.54
N ARG A 59 9.92 -2.90 -12.77
CA ARG A 59 9.05 -2.79 -13.98
C ARG A 59 7.64 -3.40 -13.88
N HIS A 60 7.40 -4.32 -12.94
CA HIS A 60 6.11 -5.04 -12.80
C HIS A 60 5.42 -4.80 -11.45
N LYS A 61 5.66 -3.65 -10.81
CA LYS A 61 5.21 -3.37 -9.43
C LYS A 61 4.18 -2.24 -9.29
N ARG A 62 3.52 -1.83 -10.39
CA ARG A 62 2.44 -0.82 -10.40
C ARG A 62 1.35 -1.07 -9.37
N ALA A 63 1.00 -2.33 -9.12
CA ALA A 63 0.00 -2.69 -8.12
C ALA A 63 0.31 -2.20 -6.69
N ILE A 64 1.58 -1.92 -6.36
CA ILE A 64 1.95 -1.34 -5.07
C ILE A 64 1.64 0.16 -5.05
N GLU A 65 1.99 0.88 -6.12
CA GLU A 65 1.69 2.30 -6.29
C GLU A 65 0.17 2.52 -6.32
N ASP A 66 -0.56 1.76 -7.14
CA ASP A 66 -2.02 1.81 -7.27
C ASP A 66 -2.75 1.54 -5.95
N HIS A 67 -2.17 0.71 -5.06
CA HIS A 67 -2.76 0.39 -3.75
C HIS A 67 -2.70 1.57 -2.79
N PHE A 68 -1.62 2.36 -2.84
CA PHE A 68 -1.43 3.54 -1.99
C PHE A 68 -1.93 4.84 -2.63
N ASP A 69 -2.21 4.81 -3.93
CA ASP A 69 -2.83 5.92 -4.64
C ASP A 69 -4.35 6.00 -4.39
N LYS A 70 -4.90 7.19 -4.64
CA LYS A 70 -6.31 7.45 -4.44
C LYS A 70 -7.16 6.85 -5.57
N ALA A 71 -8.01 5.87 -5.22
CA ALA A 71 -8.91 5.20 -6.16
C ALA A 71 -10.24 5.95 -6.36
N TYR A 72 -10.21 7.11 -7.03
CA TYR A 72 -11.37 7.98 -7.23
C TYR A 72 -12.62 7.27 -7.80
N GLU A 73 -12.44 6.36 -8.75
CA GLU A 73 -13.55 5.63 -9.38
C GLU A 73 -14.27 4.73 -8.36
N ILE A 74 -13.50 3.95 -7.59
CA ILE A 74 -14.02 3.05 -6.56
C ILE A 74 -14.68 3.84 -5.44
N GLU A 75 -14.04 4.93 -4.97
CA GLU A 75 -14.63 5.80 -3.93
C GLU A 75 -15.98 6.36 -4.38
N ASN A 76 -16.07 6.87 -5.61
CA ASN A 76 -17.30 7.47 -6.13
C ASN A 76 -18.41 6.42 -6.32
N GLU A 77 -18.06 5.22 -6.81
CA GLU A 77 -19.01 4.12 -6.96
C GLU A 77 -19.56 3.66 -5.60
N LEU A 78 -18.70 3.49 -4.59
CA LEU A 78 -19.10 3.09 -3.24
C LEU A 78 -19.97 4.16 -2.58
N ALA A 79 -19.61 5.44 -2.72
CA ALA A 79 -20.40 6.56 -2.22
C ALA A 79 -21.79 6.60 -2.89
N THR A 80 -21.86 6.46 -4.21
CA THR A 80 -23.12 6.46 -4.97
C THR A 80 -24.03 5.29 -4.57
N ARG A 81 -23.44 4.13 -4.26
CA ARG A 81 -24.17 2.93 -3.82
C ARG A 81 -24.50 2.93 -2.32
N GLY A 82 -24.12 3.96 -1.56
CA GLY A 82 -24.36 4.07 -0.12
C GLY A 82 -23.57 3.05 0.72
N LYS A 83 -22.48 2.50 0.19
CA LYS A 83 -21.65 1.48 0.87
C LYS A 83 -20.60 2.14 1.78
N GLN A 84 -21.07 2.80 2.83
CA GLN A 84 -20.25 3.67 3.68
C GLN A 84 -19.08 2.93 4.36
N GLU A 85 -19.32 1.73 4.90
CA GLU A 85 -18.26 0.95 5.56
C GLU A 85 -17.09 0.61 4.61
N LEU A 86 -17.41 0.24 3.36
CA LEU A 86 -16.40 -0.07 2.36
C LEU A 86 -15.67 1.20 1.87
N LEU A 87 -16.39 2.32 1.79
CA LEU A 87 -15.79 3.60 1.44
C LEU A 87 -14.75 4.03 2.48
N GLU A 88 -15.06 3.85 3.76
CA GLU A 88 -14.14 4.16 4.87
C GLU A 88 -12.88 3.29 4.84
N VAL A 89 -13.00 2.00 4.47
CA VAL A 89 -11.85 1.12 4.29
C VAL A 89 -10.93 1.62 3.17
N VAL A 90 -11.48 1.98 2.01
CA VAL A 90 -10.69 2.47 0.86
C VAL A 90 -10.02 3.81 1.17
N GLN A 91 -10.74 4.72 1.83
CA GLN A 91 -10.19 6.03 2.21
C GLN A 91 -9.20 5.94 3.40
N GLY A 92 -9.26 4.86 4.17
CA GLY A 92 -8.42 4.61 5.33
C GLY A 92 -7.06 3.97 5.03
N ILE A 93 -6.74 3.68 3.76
CA ILE A 93 -5.47 3.03 3.38
C ILE A 93 -4.25 3.86 3.82
N LEU A 94 -4.31 5.19 3.74
CA LEU A 94 -3.25 6.09 4.19
C LEU A 94 -3.80 7.28 4.99
N PRO A 95 -3.16 7.64 6.11
CA PRO A 95 -3.46 8.89 6.79
C PRO A 95 -3.13 10.10 5.90
N LYS A 96 -3.95 11.16 5.97
CA LYS A 96 -3.83 12.38 5.14
C LYS A 96 -2.49 13.11 5.25
N HIS A 97 -1.70 12.86 6.29
CA HIS A 97 -0.41 13.52 6.54
C HIS A 97 0.79 12.68 6.07
N VAL A 98 0.55 11.49 5.54
CA VAL A 98 1.58 10.58 5.04
C VAL A 98 1.68 10.71 3.54
N ASN A 99 2.90 10.78 3.02
CA ASN A 99 3.19 10.85 1.60
C ASN A 99 3.91 9.58 1.13
N CYS A 100 3.51 9.07 -0.03
CA CYS A 100 4.11 7.92 -0.68
C CYS A 100 4.85 8.37 -1.95
N ILE A 101 6.10 7.92 -2.11
CA ILE A 101 7.02 8.30 -3.19
C ILE A 101 7.60 7.03 -3.84
#